data_AF-I6U6G1-F1
#
_entry.id   AF-I6U6G1-F1
#
_cell.length_a   1.000
_cell.length_b   1.000
_cell.length_c   1.000
_cell.angle_alpha   90.00
_cell.angle_beta   90.00
_cell.angle_gamma   90.00
#
_symmetry.space_group_name_H-M   'P 1'
#
loop_
_entity.id
_entity.type
_entity.pdbx_description
1 polymer ?
#
loop_
_entity_poly.entity_id
_entity_poly.type
_entity_poly.pdbx_seq_one_letter_code
_entity_poly.pdbx_strand_id
1 'polypeptide(L)'
;MKLKALFLLLALGSLIVPRIEAEEFESSKVHFYMYGAYWCPHCRNVKESIKEHFGEETLTYYEIEGVEHNKNKFEELYLLTGISGIPATAIFYEGEIYAVIEGEFDVSKTWQIITEAKNQGGVILVTSGKAYILKWDSQEVQKLKEIFLSGKVNETQKKAEEKSICGPASVLLLSMGAIYLRKRNYSTEVSSNV
;
A
#
# COMPACT_ATOMS: atom_id res chain seq x y z
N MET A 1 -37.38 -64.75 2.31
CA MET A 1 -37.47 -63.67 3.33
C MET A 1 -36.16 -62.89 3.50
N LYS A 2 -35.55 -62.32 2.43
CA LYS A 2 -34.26 -61.59 2.54
C LYS A 2 -34.17 -60.29 1.72
N LEU A 3 -35.30 -59.73 1.27
CA LEU A 3 -35.32 -58.52 0.42
C LEU A 3 -35.76 -57.24 1.14
N LYS A 4 -36.30 -57.33 2.35
CA LYS A 4 -36.79 -56.16 3.11
C LYS A 4 -35.71 -55.41 3.88
N ALA A 5 -34.52 -55.99 4.07
CA ALA A 5 -33.44 -55.37 4.84
C ALA A 5 -32.61 -54.34 4.04
N LEU A 6 -32.63 -54.40 2.70
CA LEU A 6 -31.80 -53.52 1.87
C LEU A 6 -32.40 -52.11 1.70
N PHE A 7 -33.72 -51.95 1.80
CA PHE A 7 -34.37 -50.65 1.70
C PHE A 7 -34.23 -49.78 2.97
N LEU A 8 -33.98 -50.40 4.14
CA LEU A 8 -33.85 -49.65 5.39
C LEU A 8 -32.50 -48.93 5.53
N LEU A 9 -31.46 -49.39 4.83
CA LEU A 9 -30.11 -48.78 4.84
C LEU A 9 -29.99 -47.55 3.92
N LEU A 10 -30.80 -47.44 2.87
CA LEU A 10 -30.81 -46.28 1.96
C LEU A 10 -31.53 -45.05 2.54
N ALA A 11 -32.43 -45.23 3.52
CA ALA A 11 -33.17 -44.12 4.13
C ALA A 11 -32.39 -43.34 5.21
N LEU A 12 -31.29 -43.90 5.75
CA LEU A 12 -30.49 -43.27 6.80
C LEU A 12 -29.28 -42.47 6.26
N GLY A 13 -28.98 -42.55 4.96
CA GLY A 13 -27.83 -41.88 4.35
C GLY A 13 -28.06 -40.44 3.85
N SER A 14 -29.27 -39.89 3.97
CA SER A 14 -29.65 -38.63 3.29
C SER A 14 -29.48 -37.35 4.14
N LEU A 15 -28.95 -37.40 5.36
CA LEU A 15 -28.98 -36.26 6.30
C LEU A 15 -27.66 -35.52 6.50
N ILE A 16 -26.61 -35.83 5.75
CA ILE A 16 -25.33 -35.11 5.86
C ILE A 16 -24.84 -34.68 4.48
N VAL A 17 -25.65 -33.88 3.78
CA VAL A 17 -25.08 -33.00 2.75
C VAL A 17 -24.60 -31.77 3.52
N PRO A 18 -23.27 -31.54 3.65
CA PRO A 18 -22.79 -30.29 4.22
C PRO A 18 -23.41 -29.16 3.40
N ARG A 19 -24.21 -28.34 4.06
CA ARG A 19 -24.77 -27.14 3.48
C ARG A 19 -23.58 -26.23 3.22
N ILE A 20 -23.16 -26.13 1.95
CA ILE A 20 -22.21 -25.11 1.53
C ILE A 20 -22.97 -23.80 1.74
N GLU A 21 -22.76 -23.14 2.87
CA GLU A 21 -23.19 -21.77 3.06
C GLU A 21 -22.45 -20.96 1.99
N ALA A 22 -23.20 -20.42 1.04
CA ALA A 22 -22.66 -19.45 0.12
C ALA A 22 -22.19 -18.28 0.98
N GLU A 23 -20.87 -18.06 1.04
CA GLU A 23 -20.27 -16.93 1.71
C GLU A 23 -20.87 -15.66 1.08
N GLU A 24 -21.74 -14.97 1.83
CA GLU A 24 -22.39 -13.76 1.35
C GLU A 24 -21.32 -12.66 1.28
N PHE A 25 -21.21 -12.01 0.13
CA PHE A 25 -20.22 -10.96 -0.08
C PHE A 25 -20.60 -9.72 0.74
N GLU A 26 -19.77 -9.40 1.73
CA GLU A 26 -19.91 -8.17 2.51
C GLU A 26 -18.92 -7.12 2.00
N SER A 27 -19.43 -6.11 1.29
CA SER A 27 -18.60 -5.02 0.76
C SER A 27 -17.79 -4.28 1.83
N SER A 28 -18.31 -4.20 3.06
CA SER A 28 -17.65 -3.58 4.22
C SER A 28 -16.36 -4.29 4.67
N LYS A 29 -16.13 -5.52 4.21
CA LYS A 29 -14.90 -6.27 4.48
C LYS A 29 -13.81 -6.03 3.44
N VAL A 30 -14.12 -5.32 2.35
CA VAL A 30 -13.17 -4.96 1.29
C VAL A 30 -12.42 -3.70 1.69
N HIS A 31 -11.10 -3.70 1.49
CA HIS A 31 -10.26 -2.51 1.61
C HIS A 31 -9.30 -2.42 0.44
N PHE A 32 -9.12 -1.23 -0.10
CA PHE A 32 -8.22 -0.94 -1.21
C PHE A 32 -7.03 -0.14 -0.72
N TYR A 33 -5.84 -0.51 -1.17
CA TYR A 33 -4.62 0.27 -0.96
C TYR A 33 -4.07 0.65 -2.32
N MET A 34 -3.92 1.95 -2.58
CA MET A 34 -3.58 2.42 -3.92
C MET A 34 -2.43 3.42 -3.88
N TYR A 35 -1.35 3.10 -4.59
CA TYR A 35 -0.31 4.07 -4.94
C TYR A 35 -0.73 4.85 -6.18
N GLY A 36 -0.60 6.18 -6.13
CA GLY A 36 -0.93 7.05 -7.25
C GLY A 36 -0.41 8.46 -7.05
N ALA A 37 -0.71 9.32 -8.02
CA ALA A 37 -0.39 10.74 -7.97
C ALA A 37 -1.61 11.63 -8.22
N TYR A 38 -1.68 12.79 -7.58
CA TYR A 38 -2.80 13.74 -7.72
C TYR A 38 -3.10 14.19 -9.16
N TRP A 39 -2.07 14.23 -10.01
CA TRP A 39 -2.15 14.65 -11.41
C TRP A 39 -2.59 13.53 -12.36
N CYS A 40 -2.59 12.28 -11.90
CA CYS A 40 -2.88 11.10 -12.72
C CYS A 40 -4.40 10.92 -12.91
N PRO A 41 -4.94 11.06 -14.13
CA PRO A 41 -6.38 10.90 -14.39
C PRO A 41 -6.86 9.47 -14.12
N HIS A 42 -6.08 8.46 -14.48
CA HIS A 42 -6.41 7.05 -14.22
C HIS A 42 -6.57 6.75 -12.73
N CYS A 43 -5.70 7.36 -11.91
CA CYS A 43 -5.72 7.23 -10.46
C CYS A 43 -6.98 7.89 -9.86
N ARG A 44 -7.42 9.02 -10.45
CA ARG A 44 -8.66 9.69 -10.06
C ARG A 44 -9.89 8.82 -10.40
N ASN A 45 -9.93 8.26 -11.60
CA ASN A 45 -11.04 7.41 -12.04
C ASN A 45 -11.22 6.18 -11.13
N VAL A 46 -10.13 5.45 -10.83
CA VAL A 46 -10.19 4.30 -9.92
C VAL A 46 -10.61 4.73 -8.51
N LYS A 47 -10.05 5.84 -8.01
CA LYS A 47 -10.43 6.39 -6.69
C LYS A 47 -11.93 6.70 -6.60
N GLU A 48 -12.48 7.38 -7.60
CA GLU A 48 -13.90 7.75 -7.65
C GLU A 48 -14.78 6.50 -7.76
N SER A 49 -14.39 5.53 -8.60
CA SER A 49 -15.12 4.28 -8.76
C SER A 49 -15.14 3.44 -7.48
N ILE A 50 -14.03 3.37 -6.73
CA ILE A 50 -13.98 2.73 -5.40
C ILE A 50 -14.94 3.42 -4.44
N LYS A 51 -14.92 4.76 -4.37
CA LYS A 51 -15.81 5.52 -3.49
C LYS A 51 -17.28 5.26 -3.81
N GLU A 52 -17.63 5.20 -5.09
CA GLU A 52 -19.00 4.95 -5.54
C GLU A 52 -19.51 3.55 -5.16
N HIS A 53 -18.67 2.52 -5.28
CA HIS A 53 -19.09 1.13 -5.08
C HIS A 53 -18.92 0.64 -3.63
N PHE A 54 -17.95 1.16 -2.89
CA PHE A 54 -17.53 0.61 -1.59
C PHE A 54 -17.55 1.60 -0.43
N GLY A 55 -17.60 2.91 -0.70
CA GLY A 55 -17.50 3.94 0.33
C GLY A 55 -16.14 4.65 0.35
N GLU A 56 -16.04 5.77 1.05
CA GLU A 56 -14.81 6.57 1.07
C GLU A 56 -13.75 6.01 2.00
N GLU A 57 -14.20 5.37 3.08
CA GLU A 57 -13.40 4.76 4.14
C GLU A 57 -12.68 3.48 3.70
N THR A 58 -13.11 2.84 2.62
CA THR A 58 -12.55 1.59 2.11
C THR A 58 -11.28 1.80 1.29
N LEU A 59 -10.82 3.04 1.09
CA LEU A 59 -9.62 3.33 0.32
C LEU A 59 -8.55 4.00 1.18
N THR A 60 -7.36 3.41 1.20
CA THR A 60 -6.13 4.11 1.60
C THR A 60 -5.32 4.49 0.37
N TYR A 61 -5.18 5.80 0.16
CA TYR A 61 -4.46 6.37 -0.99
C TYR A 61 -3.06 6.83 -0.58
N TYR A 62 -2.04 6.35 -1.28
CA TYR A 62 -0.65 6.72 -1.11
C TYR A 62 -0.19 7.64 -2.24
N GLU A 63 -0.10 8.93 -1.95
CA GLU A 63 0.47 9.93 -2.85
C GLU A 63 1.98 9.69 -2.97
N ILE A 64 2.46 9.46 -4.20
CA ILE A 64 3.90 9.24 -4.46
C ILE A 64 4.63 10.54 -4.78
N GLU A 65 3.93 11.58 -5.25
CA GLU A 65 4.54 12.87 -5.59
C GLU A 65 4.78 13.68 -4.31
N GLY A 66 6.06 13.98 -4.03
CA GLY A 66 6.44 14.76 -2.86
C GLY A 66 6.35 14.02 -1.51
N VAL A 67 6.16 12.70 -1.51
CA VAL A 67 6.20 11.86 -0.30
C VAL A 67 7.23 10.74 -0.48
N GLU A 68 8.45 11.00 0.00
CA GLU A 68 9.61 10.12 -0.25
C GLU A 68 9.39 8.70 0.30
N HIS A 69 8.73 8.56 1.45
CA HIS A 69 8.37 7.26 2.02
C HIS A 69 7.51 6.42 1.06
N ASN A 70 6.46 7.01 0.49
CA ASN A 70 5.56 6.32 -0.42
C ASN A 70 6.24 6.00 -1.75
N LYS A 71 7.09 6.90 -2.24
CA LYS A 71 7.91 6.68 -3.44
C LYS A 71 8.85 5.50 -3.27
N ASN A 72 9.55 5.41 -2.14
CA ASN A 72 10.43 4.28 -1.83
C ASN A 72 9.66 2.96 -1.74
N LYS A 73 8.47 2.97 -1.13
CA LYS A 73 7.60 1.78 -1.09
C LYS A 73 7.08 1.38 -2.47
N PHE A 74 6.81 2.35 -3.34
CA PHE A 74 6.47 2.08 -4.73
C PHE A 74 7.66 1.52 -5.53
N GLU A 75 8.89 1.96 -5.25
CA GLU A 75 10.10 1.36 -5.84
C GLU A 75 10.31 -0.09 -5.36
N GLU A 76 10.08 -0.38 -4.08
CA GLU A 76 10.08 -1.76 -3.57
C GLU A 76 9.04 -2.63 -4.31
N LEU A 77 7.84 -2.09 -4.58
CA LEU A 77 6.82 -2.77 -5.37
C LEU A 77 7.30 -3.06 -6.80
N TYR A 78 7.93 -2.09 -7.45
CA TYR A 78 8.51 -2.25 -8.79
C TYR A 78 9.57 -3.35 -8.81
N LEU A 79 10.51 -3.35 -7.85
CA LEU A 79 11.56 -4.36 -7.78
C LEU A 79 11.02 -5.77 -7.53
N LEU A 80 9.92 -5.89 -6.77
CA LEU A 80 9.30 -7.17 -6.46
C LEU A 80 8.44 -7.72 -7.61
N THR A 81 7.72 -6.87 -8.32
CA THR A 81 6.64 -7.29 -9.23
C THR A 81 6.80 -6.84 -10.68
N GLY A 82 7.66 -5.87 -10.95
CA GLY A 82 7.75 -5.18 -12.23
C GLY A 82 6.65 -4.15 -12.48
N ILE A 83 5.72 -3.91 -11.55
CA ILE A 83 4.73 -2.83 -11.66
C ILE A 83 5.46 -1.49 -11.68
N SER A 84 5.27 -0.73 -12.76
CA SER A 84 5.96 0.55 -12.97
C SER A 84 4.99 1.71 -13.21
N GLY A 85 3.73 1.40 -13.50
CA GLY A 85 2.65 2.37 -13.72
C GLY A 85 1.78 2.59 -12.49
N ILE A 86 1.04 3.71 -12.53
CA ILE A 86 0.00 4.06 -11.56
C ILE A 86 -1.38 4.19 -12.26
N PRO A 87 -2.49 3.91 -11.56
CA PRO A 87 -2.54 3.45 -10.17
C PRO A 87 -2.04 2.01 -10.01
N ALA A 88 -1.40 1.73 -8.88
CA ALA A 88 -1.12 0.36 -8.43
C ALA A 88 -1.99 0.06 -7.22
N THR A 89 -2.99 -0.79 -7.40
CA THR A 89 -4.06 -1.02 -6.42
C THR A 89 -4.00 -2.45 -5.90
N ALA A 90 -3.90 -2.61 -4.59
CA ALA A 90 -4.11 -3.88 -3.92
C ALA A 90 -5.55 -3.98 -3.38
N ILE A 91 -6.15 -5.15 -3.55
CA ILE A 91 -7.48 -5.50 -3.04
C ILE A 91 -7.30 -6.42 -1.84
N PHE A 92 -7.79 -5.97 -0.69
CA PHE A 92 -7.86 -6.75 0.54
C PHE A 92 -9.30 -7.11 0.86
N TYR A 93 -9.53 -8.30 1.40
CA TYR A 93 -10.81 -8.75 1.92
C TYR A 93 -10.56 -9.52 3.23
N GLU A 94 -11.26 -9.16 4.31
CA GLU A 94 -11.02 -9.75 5.64
C GLU A 94 -9.55 -9.65 6.10
N GLY A 95 -8.85 -8.58 5.71
CA GLY A 95 -7.45 -8.34 6.07
C GLY A 95 -6.42 -9.11 5.24
N GLU A 96 -6.86 -9.93 4.29
CA GLU A 96 -6.01 -10.72 3.40
C GLU A 96 -5.95 -10.10 2.01
N ILE A 97 -4.79 -10.19 1.34
CA ILE A 97 -4.60 -9.64 -0.01
C ILE A 97 -5.05 -10.67 -1.05
N TYR A 98 -5.84 -10.24 -2.04
CA TYR A 98 -6.37 -11.11 -3.09
C TYR A 98 -5.91 -10.70 -4.49
N ALA A 99 -5.64 -9.42 -4.70
CA ALA A 99 -5.10 -8.95 -5.97
C ALA A 99 -4.19 -7.74 -5.81
N VAL A 100 -3.26 -7.58 -6.75
CA VAL A 100 -2.49 -6.38 -7.00
C VAL A 100 -2.58 -6.08 -8.50
N ILE A 101 -3.11 -4.91 -8.85
CA ILE A 101 -3.44 -4.55 -10.22
C ILE A 101 -2.74 -3.25 -10.59
N GLU A 102 -1.95 -3.28 -11.66
CA GLU A 102 -1.42 -2.10 -12.36
C GLU A 102 -2.46 -1.57 -13.35
N GLY A 103 -2.80 -0.28 -13.21
CA GLY A 103 -3.71 0.44 -14.10
C GLY A 103 -5.18 0.47 -13.64
N GLU A 104 -6.05 0.93 -14.54
CA GLU A 104 -7.49 0.94 -14.31
C GLU A 104 -8.08 -0.48 -14.36
N PHE A 105 -9.12 -0.73 -13.56
CA PHE A 105 -9.90 -1.94 -13.59
C PHE A 105 -11.36 -1.66 -13.25
N ASP A 106 -12.24 -2.59 -13.60
CA ASP A 106 -13.66 -2.51 -13.27
C ASP A 106 -13.86 -2.87 -11.79
N VAL A 107 -14.00 -1.84 -10.95
CA VAL A 107 -14.20 -1.95 -9.50
C VAL A 107 -15.45 -2.77 -9.16
N SER A 108 -16.48 -2.77 -10.00
CA SER A 108 -17.69 -3.58 -9.81
C SER A 108 -17.41 -5.08 -9.84
N LYS A 109 -16.26 -5.50 -10.41
CA LYS A 109 -15.83 -6.90 -10.50
C LYS A 109 -14.99 -7.36 -9.31
N THR A 110 -14.81 -6.52 -8.29
CA THR A 110 -13.97 -6.84 -7.11
C THR A 110 -14.31 -8.19 -6.47
N TRP A 111 -15.60 -8.53 -6.31
CA TRP A 111 -15.98 -9.84 -5.76
C TRP A 111 -15.58 -11.01 -6.67
N GLN A 112 -15.67 -10.83 -7.99
CA GLN A 112 -15.25 -11.85 -8.95
C GLN A 112 -13.73 -12.04 -8.89
N ILE A 113 -12.97 -10.95 -8.74
CA ILE A 113 -11.51 -11.00 -8.57
C ILE A 113 -11.14 -11.75 -7.28
N ILE A 114 -11.79 -11.43 -6.15
CA ILE A 114 -11.56 -12.11 -4.86
C ILE A 114 -11.89 -13.61 -4.96
N THR A 115 -13.03 -13.93 -5.57
CA THR A 115 -13.48 -15.32 -5.75
C THR A 115 -12.50 -16.11 -6.63
N GLU A 116 -12.03 -15.51 -7.72
CA GLU A 116 -11.07 -16.15 -8.61
C GLU A 116 -9.72 -16.38 -7.90
N ALA A 117 -9.23 -15.40 -7.13
CA ALA A 117 -8.04 -15.55 -6.30
C ALA A 117 -8.19 -16.71 -5.29
N LYS A 118 -9.35 -16.82 -4.62
CA LYS A 118 -9.70 -17.95 -3.75
C LYS A 118 -9.64 -19.29 -4.50
N ASN A 119 -10.26 -19.37 -5.67
CA ASN A 119 -10.30 -20.59 -6.47
C ASN A 119 -8.91 -21.02 -6.98
N GLN A 120 -8.06 -20.07 -7.34
CA GLN A 120 -6.71 -20.32 -7.84
C GLN A 120 -5.70 -20.60 -6.72
N GLY A 121 -6.10 -20.42 -5.46
CA GLY A 121 -5.22 -20.68 -4.32
C GLY A 121 -4.10 -19.65 -4.18
N GLY A 122 -4.36 -18.37 -4.49
CA GLY A 122 -3.32 -17.36 -4.52
C GLY A 122 -3.79 -15.91 -4.69
N VAL A 123 -2.82 -15.03 -4.90
CA VAL A 123 -3.01 -13.60 -5.17
C VAL A 123 -2.89 -13.37 -6.66
N ILE A 124 -3.87 -12.68 -7.26
CA ILE A 124 -3.82 -12.27 -8.65
C ILE A 124 -2.91 -11.05 -8.78
N LEU A 125 -1.81 -11.18 -9.52
CA LEU A 125 -0.95 -10.06 -9.87
C LEU A 125 -1.18 -9.70 -11.34
N VAL A 126 -1.64 -8.48 -11.61
CA VAL A 126 -1.79 -7.94 -12.96
C VAL A 126 -0.74 -6.85 -13.19
N THR A 127 0.17 -7.11 -14.12
CA THR A 127 1.27 -6.19 -14.48
C THR A 127 1.61 -6.33 -15.95
N SER A 128 1.90 -5.21 -16.63
CA SER A 128 2.27 -5.18 -18.04
C SER A 128 1.29 -5.92 -18.96
N GLY A 129 -0.01 -5.84 -18.66
CA GLY A 129 -1.09 -6.49 -19.40
C GLY A 129 -1.15 -8.02 -19.25
N LYS A 130 -0.42 -8.60 -18.29
CA LYS A 130 -0.40 -10.03 -17.98
C LYS A 130 -0.93 -10.29 -16.58
N ALA A 131 -1.54 -11.45 -16.38
CA ALA A 131 -2.01 -11.91 -15.07
C ALA A 131 -1.20 -13.12 -14.60
N TYR A 132 -0.84 -13.12 -13.32
CA TYR A 132 -0.08 -14.16 -12.64
C TYR A 132 -0.79 -14.57 -11.35
N ILE A 133 -0.58 -15.80 -10.90
CA ILE A 133 -1.03 -16.27 -9.59
C ILE A 133 0.19 -16.46 -8.69
N LEU A 134 0.26 -15.68 -7.62
CA LEU A 134 1.25 -15.87 -6.56
C LEU A 134 0.65 -16.76 -5.46
N LYS A 135 1.36 -17.79 -5.02
CA LYS A 135 0.87 -18.67 -3.96
C LYS A 135 0.78 -17.91 -2.62
N TRP A 136 -0.28 -18.12 -1.85
CA TRP A 136 -0.53 -17.36 -0.60
C TRP A 136 0.59 -17.46 0.43
N ASP A 137 1.24 -18.61 0.52
CA ASP A 137 2.34 -18.90 1.43
C ASP A 137 3.71 -18.44 0.90
N SER A 138 3.74 -17.84 -0.30
CA SER A 138 4.98 -17.31 -0.89
C SER A 138 5.50 -16.09 -0.14
N GLN A 139 6.83 -15.91 -0.15
CA GLN A 139 7.46 -14.74 0.46
C GLN A 139 7.06 -13.45 -0.26
N GLU A 140 6.80 -13.54 -1.57
CA GLU A 140 6.34 -12.45 -2.42
C GLU A 140 5.02 -11.88 -1.93
N VAL A 141 4.04 -12.74 -1.57
CA VAL A 141 2.75 -12.29 -1.03
C VAL A 141 2.93 -11.61 0.33
N GLN A 142 3.81 -12.11 1.19
CA GLN A 142 4.09 -11.46 2.49
C GLN A 142 4.72 -10.07 2.31
N LYS A 143 5.69 -9.94 1.39
CA LYS A 143 6.30 -8.65 1.05
C LYS A 143 5.29 -7.68 0.44
N LEU A 144 4.39 -8.16 -0.42
CA LEU A 144 3.31 -7.35 -0.96
C LEU A 144 2.40 -6.79 0.15
N LYS A 145 1.98 -7.64 1.09
CA LYS A 145 1.21 -7.17 2.26
C LYS A 145 1.96 -6.10 3.03
N GLU A 146 3.26 -6.30 3.29
CA GLU A 146 4.09 -5.32 3.99
C GLU A 146 4.14 -3.98 3.25
N ILE A 147 4.42 -4.00 1.95
CA ILE A 147 4.50 -2.79 1.11
C ILE A 147 3.17 -2.01 1.15
N PHE A 148 2.03 -2.69 1.01
CA PHE A 148 0.72 -2.02 0.99
C PHE A 148 0.21 -1.62 2.38
N LEU A 149 0.59 -2.31 3.46
CA LEU A 149 0.16 -1.95 4.82
C LEU A 149 1.07 -0.90 5.48
N SER A 150 2.34 -0.79 5.05
CA SER A 150 3.34 0.13 5.62
C SER A 150 3.32 1.55 5.03
N GLY A 151 2.51 1.83 4.01
CA GLY A 151 2.39 3.17 3.41
C GLY A 151 1.73 4.22 4.33
N LYS A 152 1.17 3.82 5.48
CA LYS A 152 0.65 4.78 6.46
C LYS A 152 1.81 5.49 7.15
N VAL A 153 2.16 6.68 6.68
CA VAL A 153 3.08 7.59 7.38
C VAL A 153 2.41 8.01 8.69
N ASN A 154 3.02 7.64 9.82
CA ASN A 154 2.50 8.05 11.14
C ASN A 154 2.58 9.58 11.26
N GLU A 155 1.63 10.23 11.94
CA GLU A 155 1.62 11.70 12.12
C GLU A 155 2.94 12.25 12.70
N THR A 156 3.65 11.43 13.47
CA THR A 156 4.98 11.73 14.02
C THR A 156 6.05 11.93 12.93
N GLN A 157 5.98 11.21 11.81
CA GLN A 157 6.90 11.33 10.68
C GLN A 157 6.57 12.56 9.82
N LYS A 158 5.28 12.86 9.63
CA LYS A 158 4.83 14.09 8.94
C LYS A 158 5.39 15.36 9.59
N LYS A 159 5.49 15.37 10.93
CA LYS A 159 6.04 16.48 11.71
C LYS A 159 7.58 16.60 11.67
N ALA A 160 8.27 15.51 11.34
CA ALA A 160 9.72 15.48 11.19
C ALA A 160 10.16 15.98 9.81
N GLU A 161 9.40 15.65 8.77
CA GLU A 161 9.67 16.04 7.38
C GLU A 161 9.37 17.53 7.14
N GLU A 162 8.31 18.08 7.74
CA GLU A 162 7.98 19.51 7.68
C GLU A 162 9.00 20.40 8.42
N LYS A 163 9.80 19.83 9.33
CA LYS A 163 10.92 20.53 9.99
C LYS A 163 12.21 20.56 9.17
N SER A 164 12.26 19.84 8.06
CA SER A 164 13.38 19.86 7.10
C SER A 164 13.21 20.96 6.05
N ILE A 165 12.78 22.17 6.46
CA ILE A 165 12.81 23.34 5.59
C ILE A 165 14.26 23.82 5.51
N CYS A 166 14.94 23.37 4.46
CA CYS A 166 16.11 24.02 3.87
C CYS A 166 15.70 25.42 3.37
N GLY A 167 15.57 26.36 4.30
CA GLY A 167 15.54 27.78 3.98
C GLY A 167 16.97 28.34 3.95
N PRO A 168 17.38 29.10 2.91
CA PRO A 168 18.69 29.77 2.89
C PRO A 168 18.86 30.83 4.00
N ALA A 169 17.82 31.11 4.80
CA ALA A 169 17.86 32.03 5.92
C ALA A 169 18.75 31.55 7.10
N SER A 170 19.02 30.24 7.22
CA SER A 170 19.79 29.70 8.34
C SER A 170 21.32 29.82 8.20
N VAL A 171 21.82 30.28 7.04
CA VAL A 171 23.27 30.44 6.78
C VAL A 171 23.80 31.81 7.28
N LEU A 172 22.93 32.73 7.71
CA LEU A 172 23.37 34.10 8.07
C LEU A 172 23.84 34.29 9.51
N LEU A 173 23.75 33.29 10.41
CA LEU A 173 24.13 33.49 11.81
C LEU A 173 25.56 33.07 12.19
N LEU A 174 26.34 32.49 11.27
CA LEU A 174 27.73 32.10 11.56
C LEU A 174 28.80 33.04 11.01
N SER A 175 28.44 34.13 10.33
CA SER A 175 29.43 35.09 9.78
C SER A 175 29.67 36.33 10.65
N MET A 176 28.88 36.60 11.69
CA MET A 176 29.08 37.78 12.56
C MET A 176 29.96 37.50 13.80
N GLY A 177 30.23 36.25 14.15
CA GLY A 177 31.09 35.89 15.30
C GLY A 177 32.59 36.05 15.03
N ALA A 178 33.04 35.91 13.78
CA ALA A 178 34.47 35.95 13.43
C ALA A 178 35.06 37.36 13.36
N ILE A 179 34.24 38.41 13.28
CA ILE A 179 34.73 39.80 13.23
C ILE A 179 34.94 40.37 14.64
N TYR A 180 34.19 39.90 15.64
CA TYR A 180 34.29 40.46 17.00
C TYR A 180 35.54 40.01 17.78
N LEU A 181 36.16 38.88 17.41
CA LEU A 181 37.37 38.38 18.10
C LEU A 181 38.70 38.87 17.51
N ARG A 182 38.71 39.58 16.37
CA ARG A 182 39.96 40.10 15.78
C ARG A 182 40.41 41.45 16.38
N LYS A 183 39.59 42.11 17.21
CA LYS A 183 39.88 43.45 17.76
C LYS A 183 40.56 43.47 19.14
N ARG A 184 41.08 42.33 19.66
CA ARG A 184 41.74 42.30 20.98
C ARG A 184 43.27 42.14 20.99
N ASN A 185 43.93 41.90 19.85
CA ASN A 185 45.37 41.63 19.81
C ASN A 185 46.22 42.70 19.09
N TYR A 186 45.83 43.98 19.15
CA TYR A 186 46.64 45.07 18.58
C TYR A 186 46.92 46.17 19.61
N SER A 187 47.50 45.81 20.76
CA SER A 187 48.08 46.77 21.71
C SER A 187 49.10 46.09 22.60
N THR A 188 50.26 45.73 22.06
CA THR A 188 51.54 45.62 22.79
C THR A 188 52.64 45.40 21.75
N GLU A 189 53.24 46.48 21.26
CA GLU A 189 54.64 46.56 20.80
C GLU A 189 54.88 47.91 20.13
N VAL A 190 55.18 48.95 20.92
CA VAL A 190 56.12 50.03 20.55
C VAL A 190 56.57 50.69 21.86
N SER A 191 57.76 50.34 22.37
CA SER A 191 58.61 51.24 23.16
C SER A 191 59.95 50.57 23.52
N SER A 192 60.92 50.65 22.61
CA SER A 192 62.33 50.86 22.95
C SER A 192 63.15 51.03 21.67
N ASN A 193 63.46 52.29 21.32
CA ASN A 193 64.74 52.69 20.75
C ASN A 193 64.77 54.22 20.59
N VAL A 194 65.86 54.78 21.10
CA VAL A 194 66.34 56.19 21.09
C VAL A 194 65.94 57.01 22.31
#